data_AF-C7J5N3-F1
#
_entry.id   AF-C7J5N3-F1
#
_cell.length_a   1.000
_cell.length_b   1.000
_cell.length_c   1.000
_cell.angle_alpha   90.00
_cell.angle_beta   90.00
_cell.angle_gamma   90.00
#
_symmetry.space_group_name_H-M   'P 1'
#
loop_
_entity.id
_entity.type
_entity.pdbx_description
1 polymer ?
#
loop_
_entity_poly.entity_id
_entity_poly.type
_entity_poly.pdbx_seq_one_letter_code
_entity_poly.pdbx_strand_id
1 'polypeptide(L)'
;QEQLSKIFELCGFPNEENWPGVSKLPLYKTIRPTTPTKRRLRDIFHNFDSHAVDLIDRMLILNPTERISAHDALCAAYFITKM
;
A
#
# COMPACT_ATOMS: atom_id res chain seq x y z
N GLN A 1 -8.80 9.69 13.19
CA GLN A 1 -9.23 9.53 11.77
C GLN A 1 -8.21 10.11 10.79
N GLU A 2 -7.51 11.21 11.11
CA GLU A 2 -6.53 11.86 10.22
C GLU A 2 -5.47 10.92 9.60
N GLN A 3 -4.92 10.00 10.38
CA GLN A 3 -3.91 9.04 9.88
C GLN A 3 -4.45 8.11 8.79
N LEU A 4 -5.67 7.58 8.97
CA LEU A 4 -6.30 6.72 7.97
C LEU A 4 -6.59 7.49 6.68
N SER A 5 -7.03 8.74 6.79
CA SER A 5 -7.21 9.61 5.62
C SER A 5 -5.92 9.76 4.83
N LYS A 6 -4.80 10.07 5.49
CA LYS A 6 -3.47 10.18 4.85
C LYS A 6 -3.03 8.86 4.21
N ILE A 7 -3.25 7.73 4.87
CA ILE A 7 -2.95 6.41 4.30
C ILE A 7 -3.79 6.17 3.05
N PHE A 8 -5.08 6.45 3.07
CA PHE A 8 -5.99 6.21 1.93
C PHE A 8 -5.74 7.17 0.75
N GLU A 9 -5.28 8.40 1.01
CA GLU A 9 -4.85 9.33 -0.04
C GLU A 9 -3.66 8.79 -0.83
N LEU A 10 -2.73 8.08 -0.16
CA LEU A 10 -1.55 7.50 -0.80
C LEU A 10 -1.82 6.11 -1.39
N CYS A 11 -2.40 5.22 -0.58
CA CYS A 11 -2.52 3.79 -0.88
C CYS A 11 -3.82 3.42 -1.58
N GLY A 12 -4.78 4.36 -1.67
CA GLY A 12 -6.15 4.10 -2.07
C GLY A 12 -7.03 3.64 -0.91
N PHE A 13 -8.34 3.73 -1.07
CA PHE A 13 -9.28 3.23 -0.07
C PHE A 13 -9.39 1.69 -0.14
N PRO A 14 -9.36 0.96 0.99
CA PRO A 14 -9.57 -0.48 0.98
C PRO A 14 -10.98 -0.83 0.52
N ASN A 15 -11.10 -1.81 -0.36
CA ASN A 15 -12.37 -2.34 -0.85
C ASN A 15 -12.22 -3.85 -1.13
N GLU A 16 -13.30 -4.52 -1.51
CA GLU A 16 -13.28 -5.97 -1.75
C GLU A 16 -12.45 -6.39 -2.98
N GLU A 17 -12.08 -5.46 -3.85
CA GLU A 17 -11.21 -5.71 -5.00
C GLU A 17 -9.73 -5.75 -4.58
N ASN A 18 -9.29 -4.83 -3.72
CA ASN A 18 -7.89 -4.71 -3.28
C ASN A 18 -7.59 -5.36 -1.91
N TRP A 19 -8.63 -5.70 -1.14
CA TRP A 19 -8.54 -6.39 0.13
C TRP A 19 -9.81 -7.22 0.35
N PRO A 20 -9.85 -8.47 -0.15
CA PRO A 20 -10.96 -9.37 0.06
C PRO A 20 -11.26 -9.60 1.55
N GLY A 21 -12.50 -9.39 1.96
CA GLY A 21 -12.97 -9.53 3.33
C GLY A 21 -12.83 -8.27 4.19
N VAL A 22 -12.34 -7.15 3.65
CA VAL A 22 -12.15 -5.91 4.42
C VAL A 22 -13.47 -5.35 4.98
N SER A 23 -14.60 -5.60 4.31
CA SER A 23 -15.93 -5.20 4.79
C SER A 23 -16.37 -5.85 6.10
N LYS A 24 -15.73 -6.97 6.47
CA LYS A 24 -15.99 -7.70 7.71
C LYS A 24 -15.27 -7.10 8.92
N LEU A 25 -14.33 -6.17 8.71
CA LEU A 25 -13.61 -5.53 9.80
C LEU A 25 -14.54 -4.61 10.60
N PRO A 26 -14.47 -4.61 11.95
CA PRO A 26 -15.39 -3.86 12.81
C PRO A 26 -15.51 -2.37 12.49
N LEU A 27 -14.43 -1.74 12.02
CA LEU A 27 -14.35 -0.30 11.78
C LEU A 27 -14.57 0.11 10.32
N TYR A 28 -14.76 -0.83 9.39
CA TYR A 28 -14.78 -0.53 7.95
C TYR A 28 -15.84 0.51 7.56
N LYS A 29 -17.03 0.45 8.16
CA LYS A 29 -18.13 1.38 7.88
C LYS A 29 -17.88 2.78 8.45
N THR A 30 -17.10 2.89 9.52
CA THR A 30 -16.83 4.17 10.22
C THR A 30 -15.70 4.97 9.56
N ILE A 31 -14.85 4.32 8.76
CA ILE A 31 -13.66 4.91 8.15
C ILE A 31 -13.82 5.20 6.65
N ARG A 32 -15.05 5.08 6.13
CA ARG A 32 -15.33 5.28 4.70
C ARG A 32 -15.09 6.74 4.31
N PRO A 33 -14.22 7.02 3.33
CA PRO A 33 -13.93 8.37 2.88
C PRO A 33 -15.09 8.94 2.09
N THR A 34 -15.19 10.26 2.09
CA THR A 34 -16.19 11.04 1.34
C THR A 34 -15.93 10.97 -0.17
N THR A 35 -14.68 10.78 -0.57
CA THR A 35 -14.25 10.70 -1.98
C THR A 35 -13.53 9.38 -2.25
N PRO A 36 -13.77 8.74 -3.41
CA PRO A 36 -12.99 7.57 -3.81
C PRO A 36 -11.52 7.97 -4.02
N THR A 37 -10.60 7.37 -3.27
CA THR A 37 -9.17 7.57 -3.46
C THR A 37 -8.56 6.38 -4.20
N LYS A 38 -7.78 6.68 -5.23
CA LYS A 38 -6.97 5.69 -5.96
C LYS A 38 -5.56 5.67 -5.39
N ARG A 39 -4.91 4.51 -5.47
CA ARG A 39 -3.49 4.38 -5.13
C ARG A 39 -2.66 5.29 -6.04
N ARG A 40 -1.81 6.15 -5.45
CA ARG A 40 -0.96 7.11 -6.17
C ARG A 40 0.51 7.06 -5.75
N LEU A 41 0.92 5.99 -5.06
CA LEU A 41 2.27 5.86 -4.51
C LEU A 41 3.34 6.03 -5.59
N ARG A 42 3.24 5.28 -6.70
CA ARG A 42 4.20 5.37 -7.80
C ARG A 42 4.22 6.76 -8.45
N ASP A 43 3.05 7.40 -8.56
CA ASP A 43 2.95 8.76 -9.10
C ASP A 43 3.61 9.80 -8.18
N ILE A 44 3.55 9.61 -6.87
CA ILE A 44 4.14 10.53 -5.89
C ILE A 44 5.66 10.34 -5.83
N PHE A 45 6.13 9.10 -5.87
CA PHE A 45 7.54 8.75 -5.74
C PHE A 45 8.24 8.52 -7.08
N HIS A 46 7.69 8.99 -8.21
CA HIS A 46 8.25 8.77 -9.56
C HIS A 46 9.69 9.25 -9.75
N ASN A 47 10.14 10.23 -8.95
CA ASN A 47 11.50 10.78 -9.00
C ASN A 47 12.53 10.00 -8.17
N PHE A 48 12.12 8.93 -7.49
CA PHE A 48 13.01 8.09 -6.70
C PHE A 48 13.53 6.88 -7.50
N ASP A 49 14.52 6.18 -6.94
CA ASP A 49 15.03 4.94 -7.53
C ASP A 49 13.88 3.93 -7.74
N SER A 50 13.77 3.39 -8.95
CA SER A 50 12.65 2.54 -9.35
C SER A 50 12.56 1.25 -8.53
N HIS A 51 13.70 0.68 -8.09
CA HIS A 51 13.71 -0.49 -7.24
C HIS A 51 13.28 -0.17 -5.81
N ALA A 52 13.65 1.03 -5.31
CA ALA A 52 13.18 1.51 -4.01
C ALA A 52 11.66 1.70 -4.01
N VAL A 53 11.14 2.33 -5.07
CA VAL A 53 9.70 2.55 -5.25
C VAL A 53 8.96 1.23 -5.34
N ASP A 54 9.48 0.24 -6.08
CA ASP A 54 8.88 -1.09 -6.17
C ASP A 54 8.79 -1.80 -4.82
N LEU A 55 9.88 -1.76 -4.04
CA LEU A 55 9.91 -2.35 -2.70
C LEU A 55 8.87 -1.69 -1.78
N ILE A 56 8.85 -0.36 -1.70
CA ILE A 56 7.91 0.38 -0.86
C ILE A 56 6.46 0.14 -1.31
N ASP A 57 6.20 0.06 -2.62
CA ASP A 57 4.89 -0.24 -3.18
C ASP A 57 4.36 -1.59 -2.66
N ARG A 58 5.22 -2.61 -2.64
CA ARG A 58 4.90 -3.96 -2.12
C ARG A 58 4.78 -3.99 -0.59
N MET A 59 5.52 -3.16 0.14
CA MET A 59 5.42 -3.03 1.60
C MET A 59 4.13 -2.32 2.05
N LEU A 60 3.62 -1.39 1.24
CA LEU A 60 2.43 -0.59 1.55
C LEU A 60 1.15 -1.12 0.86
N ILE A 61 1.09 -2.43 0.61
CA ILE A 61 -0.16 -3.11 0.26
C ILE A 61 -1.06 -3.19 1.50
N LEU A 62 -2.33 -2.79 1.32
CA LEU A 62 -3.29 -2.75 2.42
C LEU A 62 -3.66 -4.14 2.91
N ASN A 63 -3.94 -5.08 1.98
CA ASN A 63 -4.21 -6.47 2.30
C ASN A 63 -2.98 -7.13 2.94
N PRO A 64 -3.03 -7.53 4.23
CA PRO A 64 -1.89 -8.12 4.91
C PRO A 64 -1.42 -9.44 4.27
N THR A 65 -2.31 -10.20 3.63
CA THR A 65 -1.96 -11.49 3.02
C THR A 65 -1.19 -11.35 1.70
N GLU A 66 -1.32 -10.20 1.03
CA GLU A 66 -0.62 -9.88 -0.22
C GLU A 66 0.63 -9.01 0.01
N ARG A 67 0.77 -8.45 1.22
CA ARG A 67 1.92 -7.64 1.59
C ARG A 67 3.18 -8.50 1.60
N ILE A 68 4.26 -7.95 1.07
CA ILE A 68 5.57 -8.63 1.03
C ILE A 68 6.04 -9.05 2.44
N SER A 69 6.62 -10.24 2.53
CA SER A 69 7.24 -10.73 3.76
C SER A 69 8.60 -10.06 4.01
N ALA A 70 9.08 -10.07 5.25
CA ALA A 70 10.41 -9.54 5.57
C ALA A 70 11.52 -10.30 4.82
N HIS A 71 11.37 -11.62 4.68
CA HIS A 71 12.30 -12.46 3.92
C HIS A 71 12.39 -12.01 2.46
N ASP A 72 11.24 -11.88 1.79
CA ASP A 72 11.22 -11.52 0.37
C ASP A 72 11.62 -10.06 0.13
N ALA A 73 11.39 -9.17 1.10
CA ALA A 73 11.84 -7.79 1.05
C ALA A 73 13.37 -7.69 1.03
N LEU A 74 14.08 -8.52 1.81
CA LEU A 74 15.55 -8.57 1.80
C LEU A 74 16.10 -9.07 0.46
N CYS A 75 15.32 -9.88 -0.27
CA CYS A 75 15.67 -10.37 -1.60
C CYS A 75 15.27 -9.41 -2.74
N ALA A 76 14.70 -8.25 -2.45
CA ALA A 76 14.26 -7.31 -3.48
C ALA A 76 15.44 -6.70 -4.25
N ALA A 77 15.22 -6.41 -5.55
CA ALA A 77 16.21 -5.81 -6.45
C ALA A 77 16.90 -4.57 -5.86
N TYR A 78 16.18 -3.80 -5.03
CA TYR A 78 16.73 -2.64 -4.33
C TYR A 78 18.00 -2.95 -3.53
N PHE A 79 18.08 -4.13 -2.89
CA PHE A 79 19.22 -4.53 -2.08
C PHE A 79 20.27 -5.35 -2.83
N ILE A 80 19.92 -5.99 -3.95
CA ILE A 80 20.79 -6.94 -4.64
C ILE A 80 21.39 -6.44 -5.96
N THR A 81 20.76 -5.47 -6.64
CA THR A 81 21.17 -5.03 -7.98
C THR A 81 22.38 -4.08 -7.98
N LYS A 82 22.81 -3.58 -6.81
CA LYS A 82 23.96 -2.67 -6.66
C LYS A 82 25.12 -3.25 -5.83
N MET A 83 25.21 -4.57 -5.71
CA MET A 83 26.44 -5.23 -5.23
C MET A 83 27.36 -5.58 -6.39
#